data_AF-A0A0G0YRM7-F1
#
_entry.id   AF-A0A0G0YRM7-F1
#
_cell.length_a   1.000
_cell.length_b   1.000
_cell.length_c   1.000
_cell.angle_alpha   90.00
_cell.angle_beta   90.00
_cell.angle_gamma   90.00
#
_symmetry.space_group_name_H-M   'P 1'
#
loop_
_entity.id
_entity.type
_entity.pdbx_description
1 polymer ?
#
loop_
_entity_poly.entity_id
_entity_poly.type
_entity_poly.pdbx_seq_one_letter_code
_entity_poly.pdbx_strand_id
1 'polypeptide(L)'
;LTFNENVQVGTAGNIVIYNSGGTVFETIPYNDSRITFSTNTVTINPTASFVVDASYYVQISNTAIRDLAGNAYAGISNTTTWNFTAASVTYCTSNGNGTDTYLAVIRNVTFGTINNSTALEDNAYSDFTAQTTNLTQGSSVNLSVSLATDGNYTYNCAVWIDWNKDGDFADASESYSLGTVTNSDLGTTSLSPLSITVPTIATGTTRMRVSSKYNAAPTSCETSFDGEVEDYTVNVQSAVATPILTVSASTLTGFTYVSGAGPSTSQTYNLSGADLTGFPSNITVTASTNYEVSTDNSTFAASVNVAYTSATLNSTAIYVRLKAGLAIASYNSEIVANVGGGASTVNVTCSGTVTSLAYCTAASLNTDEYISNVILGTISNASDVTTYSDFTAYSTDLAIYSTTSISVEIVSSYATDQILIWIDWNSDADFDDAGETILTSDVNGTNGNLYTTNVVVPADAVVGNTRMRIRLNLLQTSTILKKVNIPFMFLYTQALVSKVDPQYRSGYGNNVF
;
A
#
# COMPACT_ATOMS: atom_id res chain seq x y z
N LEU A 1 -16.84 -18.35 28.43
CA LEU A 1 -18.11 -17.85 29.04
C LEU A 1 -19.16 -17.73 27.95
N THR A 2 -20.34 -18.31 28.12
CA THR A 2 -21.41 -18.27 27.10
C THR A 2 -22.60 -17.48 27.62
N PHE A 3 -23.07 -16.54 26.82
CA PHE A 3 -24.18 -15.64 27.08
C PHE A 3 -25.46 -16.16 26.41
N ASN A 4 -26.61 -15.68 26.85
CA ASN A 4 -27.92 -15.98 26.25
C ASN A 4 -28.19 -15.15 24.97
N GLU A 5 -27.29 -14.23 24.61
CA GLU A 5 -27.37 -13.36 23.45
C GLU A 5 -25.98 -13.05 22.89
N ASN A 6 -25.92 -12.47 21.69
CA ASN A 6 -24.66 -12.08 21.07
C ASN A 6 -24.00 -10.93 21.82
N VAL A 7 -22.70 -11.03 22.03
CA VAL A 7 -21.91 -10.08 22.81
C VAL A 7 -20.69 -9.57 22.05
N GLN A 8 -20.20 -8.40 22.45
CA GLN A 8 -19.04 -7.72 21.89
C GLN A 8 -18.20 -7.05 23.00
N VAL A 9 -17.03 -6.55 22.61
CA VAL A 9 -16.13 -5.79 23.49
C VAL A 9 -16.86 -4.64 24.18
N GLY A 10 -16.56 -4.47 25.48
CA GLY A 10 -17.11 -3.41 26.31
C GLY A 10 -16.53 -2.01 26.05
N THR A 11 -16.64 -1.14 27.05
CA THR A 11 -16.17 0.26 26.97
C THR A 11 -15.04 0.57 27.95
N ALA A 12 -14.92 -0.17 29.06
CA ALA A 12 -13.90 0.04 30.08
C ALA A 12 -13.76 -1.20 30.99
N GLY A 13 -12.74 -1.18 31.85
CA GLY A 13 -12.55 -2.15 32.92
C GLY A 13 -11.60 -3.29 32.57
N ASN A 14 -11.53 -4.28 33.46
CA ASN A 14 -10.63 -5.42 33.35
C ASN A 14 -11.35 -6.73 33.64
N ILE A 15 -10.82 -7.80 33.08
CA ILE A 15 -10.99 -9.17 33.53
C ILE A 15 -9.76 -9.50 34.38
N VAL A 16 -9.97 -9.89 35.63
CA VAL A 16 -8.89 -10.19 36.59
C VAL A 16 -9.05 -11.61 37.08
N ILE A 17 -7.97 -12.37 36.97
CA ILE A 17 -7.87 -13.72 37.49
C ILE A 17 -7.08 -13.64 38.79
N TYR A 18 -7.59 -14.29 39.82
CA TYR A 18 -6.95 -14.36 41.13
C TYR A 18 -6.67 -15.81 41.47
N ASN A 19 -5.63 -16.05 42.26
CA ASN A 19 -5.53 -17.33 42.97
C ASN A 19 -6.52 -17.38 44.15
N SER A 20 -6.71 -18.56 44.71
CA SER A 20 -7.61 -18.78 45.86
C SER A 20 -7.25 -17.96 47.11
N GLY A 21 -6.00 -17.53 47.24
CA GLY A 21 -5.53 -16.63 48.29
C GLY A 21 -5.90 -15.16 48.09
N GLY A 22 -6.55 -14.79 46.98
CA GLY A 22 -6.99 -13.43 46.68
C GLY A 22 -5.89 -12.53 46.09
N THR A 23 -4.73 -13.08 45.74
CA THR A 23 -3.70 -12.33 45.01
C THR A 23 -3.97 -12.40 43.51
N VAL A 24 -3.70 -11.29 42.80
CA VAL A 24 -3.89 -11.21 41.35
C VAL A 24 -2.93 -12.17 40.65
N PHE A 25 -3.48 -13.10 39.88
CA PHE A 25 -2.74 -13.99 38.99
C PHE A 25 -2.45 -13.29 37.66
N GLU A 26 -3.48 -12.72 37.01
CA GLU A 26 -3.33 -11.99 35.76
C GLU A 26 -4.44 -10.93 35.61
N THR A 27 -4.09 -9.76 35.08
CA THR A 27 -5.04 -8.69 34.70
C THR A 27 -5.07 -8.55 33.19
N ILE A 28 -6.27 -8.64 32.61
CA ILE A 28 -6.52 -8.54 31.17
C ILE A 28 -7.46 -7.35 30.92
N PRO A 29 -6.99 -6.27 30.28
CA PRO A 29 -7.84 -5.14 29.90
C PRO A 29 -9.00 -5.57 29.00
N TYR A 30 -10.16 -4.90 29.12
CA TYR A 30 -11.38 -5.27 28.38
C TYR A 30 -11.23 -5.32 26.85
N ASN A 31 -10.29 -4.57 26.28
CA ASN A 31 -10.03 -4.45 24.84
C ASN A 31 -8.79 -5.24 24.38
N ASP A 32 -8.27 -6.12 25.23
CA ASP A 32 -7.09 -6.92 24.93
C ASP A 32 -7.41 -8.04 23.93
N SER A 33 -6.48 -8.35 23.03
CA SER A 33 -6.65 -9.38 21.99
C SER A 33 -6.79 -10.81 22.55
N ARG A 34 -6.41 -11.02 23.82
CA ARG A 34 -6.65 -12.28 24.56
C ARG A 34 -8.13 -12.54 24.85
N ILE A 35 -9.00 -11.56 24.63
CA ILE A 35 -10.46 -11.68 24.75
C ILE A 35 -11.05 -11.75 23.35
N THR A 36 -11.58 -12.91 22.96
CA THR A 36 -12.23 -13.09 21.66
C THR A 36 -13.72 -13.34 21.81
N PHE A 37 -14.49 -12.81 20.86
CA PHE A 37 -15.94 -12.88 20.83
C PHE A 37 -16.36 -13.68 19.60
N SER A 38 -17.12 -14.75 19.82
CA SER A 38 -17.74 -15.55 18.77
C SER A 38 -19.21 -15.71 19.11
N THR A 39 -20.07 -14.97 18.40
CA THR A 39 -21.52 -14.86 18.64
C THR A 39 -21.84 -14.52 20.11
N ASN A 40 -22.29 -15.50 20.89
CA ASN A 40 -22.64 -15.38 22.30
C ASN A 40 -21.55 -15.93 23.24
N THR A 41 -20.39 -16.33 22.71
CA THR A 41 -19.30 -16.91 23.49
C THR A 41 -18.13 -15.94 23.56
N VAL A 42 -17.63 -15.76 24.78
CA VAL A 42 -16.41 -15.01 25.08
C VAL A 42 -15.35 -15.99 25.55
N THR A 43 -14.21 -15.99 24.85
CA THR A 43 -13.02 -16.75 25.21
C THR A 43 -12.01 -15.78 25.80
N ILE A 44 -11.44 -16.17 26.94
CA ILE A 44 -10.40 -15.42 27.64
C ILE A 44 -9.19 -16.33 27.65
N ASN A 45 -8.06 -15.85 27.10
CA ASN A 45 -6.84 -16.63 26.95
C ASN A 45 -5.69 -16.01 27.77
N PRO A 46 -5.55 -16.35 29.06
CA PRO A 46 -4.47 -15.87 29.92
C PRO A 46 -3.11 -16.34 29.40
N THR A 47 -2.07 -15.54 29.62
CA THR A 47 -0.70 -15.87 29.18
C THR A 47 0.12 -16.55 30.26
N ALA A 48 -0.23 -16.36 31.52
CA ALA A 48 0.44 -16.99 32.63
C ALA A 48 0.04 -18.48 32.73
N SER A 49 1.04 -19.34 32.88
CA SER A 49 0.80 -20.76 33.15
C SER A 49 0.21 -20.94 34.54
N PHE A 50 -0.97 -21.56 34.60
CA PHE A 50 -1.58 -21.91 35.88
C PHE A 50 -0.72 -22.92 36.63
N VAL A 51 -0.56 -22.71 37.94
CA VAL A 51 0.02 -23.71 38.84
C VAL A 51 -0.97 -24.86 38.96
N VAL A 52 -0.51 -26.07 38.65
CA VAL A 52 -1.26 -27.31 38.79
C VAL A 52 -1.80 -27.48 40.21
N ASP A 53 -3.01 -28.00 40.33
CA ASP A 53 -3.78 -28.23 41.57
C ASP A 53 -4.10 -26.96 42.39
N ALA A 54 -3.71 -25.77 41.90
CA ALA A 54 -4.12 -24.52 42.50
C ALA A 54 -5.51 -24.09 42.01
N SER A 55 -6.29 -23.48 42.90
CA SER A 55 -7.60 -22.93 42.58
C SER A 55 -7.52 -21.44 42.24
N TYR A 56 -8.37 -21.02 41.29
CA TYR A 56 -8.46 -19.67 40.76
C TYR A 56 -9.92 -19.23 40.69
N TYR A 57 -10.14 -17.92 40.68
CA TYR A 57 -11.43 -17.33 40.35
C TYR A 57 -11.28 -16.12 39.43
N VAL A 58 -12.31 -15.85 38.64
CA VAL A 58 -12.33 -14.80 37.63
C VAL A 58 -13.33 -13.73 38.03
N GLN A 59 -12.87 -12.47 38.06
CA GLN A 59 -13.73 -11.30 38.19
C GLN A 59 -13.73 -10.52 36.88
N ILE A 60 -14.90 -10.01 36.51
CA ILE A 60 -15.12 -9.23 35.30
C ILE A 60 -15.73 -7.90 35.72
N SER A 61 -15.07 -6.80 35.37
CA SER A 61 -15.62 -5.46 35.62
C SER A 61 -16.96 -5.30 34.92
N ASN A 62 -17.90 -4.58 35.56
CA ASN A 62 -19.07 -4.10 34.83
C ASN A 62 -18.59 -3.25 33.64
N THR A 63 -19.29 -3.31 32.51
CA THR A 63 -18.91 -2.67 31.22
C THR A 63 -17.72 -3.26 30.45
N ALA A 64 -17.06 -4.31 30.94
CA ALA A 64 -15.99 -4.97 30.18
C ALA A 64 -16.51 -5.76 28.96
N ILE A 65 -17.77 -6.20 29.02
CA ILE A 65 -18.50 -6.89 27.95
C ILE A 65 -19.86 -6.21 27.78
N ARG A 66 -20.39 -6.12 26.56
CA ARG A 66 -21.75 -5.63 26.29
C ARG A 66 -22.43 -6.46 25.20
N ASP A 67 -23.75 -6.38 25.12
CA ASP A 67 -24.50 -6.93 23.98
C ASP A 67 -24.35 -6.07 22.71
N LEU A 68 -24.98 -6.50 21.61
CA LEU A 68 -25.00 -5.72 20.36
C LEU A 68 -25.89 -4.47 20.42
N ALA A 69 -26.82 -4.39 21.38
CA ALA A 69 -27.69 -3.23 21.61
C ALA A 69 -27.02 -2.13 22.47
N GLY A 70 -25.85 -2.41 23.04
CA GLY A 70 -25.08 -1.49 23.86
C GLY A 70 -25.25 -1.69 25.38
N ASN A 71 -26.03 -2.66 25.83
CA ASN A 71 -26.25 -2.92 27.25
C ASN A 71 -25.02 -3.61 27.86
N ALA A 72 -24.51 -3.04 28.96
CA ALA A 72 -23.34 -3.57 29.64
C ALA A 72 -23.66 -4.85 30.43
N TYR A 73 -22.77 -5.83 30.35
CA TYR A 73 -22.78 -6.96 31.27
C TYR A 73 -22.53 -6.47 32.70
N ALA A 74 -23.31 -6.99 33.65
CA ALA A 74 -23.20 -6.64 35.06
C ALA A 74 -21.83 -6.98 35.66
N GLY A 75 -21.07 -7.88 35.03
CA GLY A 75 -19.77 -8.34 35.48
C GLY A 75 -19.85 -9.49 36.48
N ILE A 76 -18.68 -9.90 36.97
CA ILE A 76 -18.52 -10.90 38.02
C ILE A 76 -17.65 -10.27 39.10
N SER A 77 -18.19 -10.07 40.30
CA SER A 77 -17.47 -9.43 41.42
C SER A 77 -17.22 -10.37 42.61
N ASN A 78 -17.83 -11.55 42.63
CA ASN A 78 -17.66 -12.54 43.69
C ASN A 78 -16.64 -13.63 43.27
N THR A 79 -16.22 -14.45 44.23
CA THR A 79 -15.22 -15.51 44.03
C THR A 79 -15.82 -16.86 43.65
N THR A 80 -17.15 -16.97 43.58
CA THR A 80 -17.86 -18.26 43.46
C THR A 80 -18.52 -18.47 42.09
N THR A 81 -18.85 -17.41 41.35
CA THR A 81 -19.56 -17.52 40.08
C THR A 81 -18.71 -18.16 39.00
N TRP A 82 -17.43 -17.77 38.91
CA TRP A 82 -16.47 -18.38 38.00
C TRP A 82 -15.19 -18.70 38.76
N ASN A 83 -15.09 -19.94 39.22
CA ASN A 83 -13.90 -20.48 39.86
C ASN A 83 -13.58 -21.86 39.29
N PHE A 84 -12.32 -22.25 39.36
CA PHE A 84 -11.83 -23.53 38.86
C PHE A 84 -10.54 -23.93 39.58
N THR A 85 -10.20 -25.21 39.54
CA THR A 85 -8.87 -25.72 39.91
C THR A 85 -8.15 -26.10 38.64
N ALA A 86 -6.91 -25.63 38.48
CA ALA A 86 -6.10 -26.02 37.34
C ALA A 86 -5.74 -27.50 37.48
N ALA A 87 -6.24 -28.33 36.57
CA ALA A 87 -5.96 -29.76 36.61
C ALA A 87 -4.52 -30.05 36.18
N SER A 88 -3.90 -31.06 36.79
CA SER A 88 -2.73 -31.72 36.20
C SER A 88 -3.16 -32.44 34.93
N VAL A 89 -2.51 -32.14 33.81
CA VAL A 89 -2.63 -32.98 32.61
C VAL A 89 -1.96 -34.32 32.93
N THR A 90 -2.76 -35.39 32.98
CA THR A 90 -2.28 -36.73 33.26
C THR A 90 -2.37 -37.56 32.01
N TYR A 91 -1.21 -37.93 31.48
CA TYR A 91 -1.12 -38.82 30.33
C TYR A 91 -1.27 -40.27 30.77
N CYS A 92 -1.85 -41.08 29.90
CA CYS A 92 -1.88 -42.53 30.07
C CYS A 92 -0.46 -43.11 30.23
N THR A 93 -0.36 -44.19 31.02
CA THR A 93 0.88 -44.97 31.14
C THR A 93 1.25 -45.58 29.80
N SER A 94 2.53 -45.49 29.43
CA SER A 94 3.08 -46.13 28.24
C SER A 94 4.53 -46.52 28.50
N ASN A 95 4.88 -47.79 28.25
CA ASN A 95 6.23 -48.30 28.47
C ASN A 95 6.46 -49.62 27.72
N GLY A 96 7.70 -49.84 27.27
CA GLY A 96 8.15 -51.14 26.79
C GLY A 96 8.31 -52.19 27.91
N ASN A 97 8.97 -53.30 27.59
CA ASN A 97 9.27 -54.37 28.52
C ASN A 97 10.74 -54.31 28.99
N GLY A 98 11.01 -53.66 30.11
CA GLY A 98 12.38 -53.47 30.61
C GLY A 98 12.93 -54.68 31.39
N THR A 99 12.52 -55.90 31.03
CA THR A 99 12.94 -57.14 31.72
C THR A 99 13.50 -58.21 30.78
N ASP A 100 13.43 -58.00 29.47
CA ASP A 100 13.82 -58.98 28.46
C ASP A 100 15.27 -58.84 27.98
N THR A 101 16.01 -57.84 28.46
CA THR A 101 17.43 -57.58 28.17
C THR A 101 17.72 -57.23 26.70
N TYR A 102 16.68 -57.01 25.89
CA TYR A 102 16.84 -56.62 24.49
C TYR A 102 17.25 -55.15 24.38
N LEU A 103 18.19 -54.86 23.46
CA LEU A 103 18.72 -53.50 23.25
C LEU A 103 18.05 -52.79 22.06
N ALA A 104 16.76 -53.03 21.88
CA ALA A 104 15.98 -52.46 20.79
C ALA A 104 15.33 -51.13 21.21
N VAL A 105 16.10 -50.06 21.09
CA VAL A 105 15.83 -48.78 21.75
C VAL A 105 15.81 -47.60 20.80
N ILE A 106 15.22 -46.51 21.26
CA ILE A 106 15.33 -45.20 20.62
C ILE A 106 16.74 -44.68 20.88
N ARG A 107 17.44 -44.30 19.80
CA ARG A 107 18.86 -43.91 19.84
C ARG A 107 19.04 -42.41 19.67
N ASN A 108 18.17 -41.79 18.88
CA ASN A 108 18.20 -40.36 18.67
C ASN A 108 16.83 -39.80 18.31
N VAL A 109 16.45 -38.68 18.92
CA VAL A 109 15.28 -37.88 18.56
C VAL A 109 15.73 -36.46 18.24
N THR A 110 15.40 -35.98 17.03
CA THR A 110 15.64 -34.61 16.59
C THR A 110 14.33 -33.91 16.25
N PHE A 111 14.04 -32.79 16.92
CA PHE A 111 12.84 -31.98 16.65
C PHE A 111 13.04 -30.52 17.10
N GLY A 112 13.11 -29.59 16.15
CA GLY A 112 13.48 -28.20 16.42
C GLY A 112 14.87 -28.13 17.08
N THR A 113 14.94 -27.65 18.33
CA THR A 113 16.20 -27.61 19.10
C THR A 113 16.49 -28.88 19.91
N ILE A 114 15.54 -29.80 20.03
CA ILE A 114 15.80 -31.11 20.64
C ILE A 114 16.70 -31.92 19.69
N ASN A 115 17.80 -32.45 20.23
CA ASN A 115 18.68 -33.41 19.58
C ASN A 115 19.25 -34.33 20.67
N ASN A 116 18.43 -35.28 21.10
CA ASN A 116 18.74 -36.17 22.22
C ASN A 116 19.31 -37.48 21.68
N SER A 117 20.55 -37.81 22.02
CA SER A 117 21.18 -39.09 21.67
C SER A 117 21.45 -39.88 22.93
N THR A 118 20.96 -41.11 23.00
CA THR A 118 21.09 -42.02 24.15
C THR A 118 22.17 -43.07 23.87
N ALA A 119 22.56 -43.87 24.88
CA ALA A 119 23.39 -45.07 24.71
C ALA A 119 22.51 -46.32 24.46
N LEU A 120 23.11 -47.45 24.11
CA LEU A 120 22.36 -48.72 24.00
C LEU A 120 22.09 -49.20 25.44
N GLU A 121 20.85 -49.05 25.88
CA GLU A 121 20.42 -49.31 27.25
C GLU A 121 19.04 -49.98 27.20
N ASP A 122 18.77 -50.96 28.06
CA ASP A 122 17.44 -51.58 28.17
C ASP A 122 16.55 -50.70 29.08
N ASN A 123 15.96 -49.66 28.49
CA ASN A 123 15.03 -48.76 29.16
C ASN A 123 13.64 -48.87 28.50
N ALA A 124 12.65 -49.33 29.26
CA ALA A 124 11.26 -49.41 28.79
C ALA A 124 10.60 -48.02 28.61
N TYR A 125 11.00 -47.06 29.43
CA TYR A 125 10.47 -45.70 29.44
C TYR A 125 11.55 -44.73 29.91
N SER A 126 11.73 -43.65 29.17
CA SER A 126 12.64 -42.56 29.50
C SER A 126 11.88 -41.22 29.56
N ASP A 127 11.94 -40.52 30.69
CA ASP A 127 11.36 -39.18 30.84
C ASP A 127 12.41 -38.11 30.49
N PHE A 128 12.27 -37.52 29.30
CA PHE A 128 13.08 -36.40 28.82
C PHE A 128 12.27 -35.09 28.77
N THR A 129 11.21 -34.95 29.56
CA THR A 129 10.37 -33.73 29.57
C THR A 129 11.12 -32.46 30.03
N ALA A 130 12.29 -32.60 30.64
CA ALA A 130 13.20 -31.48 30.90
C ALA A 130 13.86 -30.91 29.61
N GLN A 131 13.89 -31.68 28.52
CA GLN A 131 14.37 -31.23 27.21
C GLN A 131 13.21 -30.60 26.43
N THR A 132 13.44 -29.37 26.00
CA THR A 132 12.39 -28.55 25.39
C THR A 132 12.79 -28.04 24.01
N THR A 133 11.81 -27.87 23.13
CA THR A 133 11.95 -27.08 21.91
C THR A 133 10.89 -25.98 21.85
N ASN A 134 11.26 -24.81 21.35
CA ASN A 134 10.32 -23.71 21.10
C ASN A 134 9.91 -23.73 19.64
N LEU A 135 8.62 -23.89 19.37
CA LEU A 135 8.05 -23.89 18.02
C LEU A 135 7.06 -22.74 17.86
N THR A 136 6.94 -22.21 16.66
CA THR A 136 6.00 -21.13 16.35
C THR A 136 4.74 -21.70 15.72
N GLN A 137 3.55 -21.21 16.13
CA GLN A 137 2.28 -21.53 15.49
C GLN A 137 2.36 -21.43 13.96
N GLY A 138 1.82 -22.43 13.25
CA GLY A 138 1.79 -22.46 11.78
C GLY A 138 3.13 -22.77 11.10
N SER A 139 4.23 -22.88 11.84
CA SER A 139 5.52 -23.31 11.28
C SER A 139 5.52 -24.81 10.98
N SER A 140 6.35 -25.23 10.02
CA SER A 140 6.63 -26.64 9.76
C SER A 140 8.06 -26.97 10.19
N VAL A 141 8.23 -28.05 10.96
CA VAL A 141 9.51 -28.46 11.55
C VAL A 141 9.72 -29.95 11.31
N ASN A 142 10.93 -30.31 10.88
CA ASN A 142 11.29 -31.70 10.62
C ASN A 142 11.56 -32.45 11.93
N LEU A 143 10.93 -33.62 12.07
CA LEU A 143 11.14 -34.59 13.13
C LEU A 143 11.87 -35.80 12.55
N SER A 144 12.98 -36.21 13.17
CA SER A 144 13.66 -37.47 12.82
C SER A 144 13.92 -38.31 14.06
N VAL A 145 13.76 -39.62 13.91
CA VAL A 145 14.06 -40.61 14.94
C VAL A 145 14.98 -41.68 14.38
N SER A 146 15.98 -42.10 15.16
CA SER A 146 16.81 -43.26 14.87
C SER A 146 16.70 -44.30 15.98
N LEU A 147 16.73 -45.57 15.62
CA LEU A 147 16.53 -46.73 16.50
C LEU A 147 17.70 -47.71 16.41
N ALA A 148 17.83 -48.56 17.43
CA ALA A 148 18.51 -49.85 17.36
C ALA A 148 17.46 -50.97 17.36
N THR A 149 17.70 -52.06 16.63
CA THR A 149 16.73 -53.16 16.49
C THR A 149 17.18 -54.46 17.12
N ASP A 150 18.34 -54.47 17.80
CA ASP A 150 18.94 -55.65 18.44
C ASP A 150 19.03 -56.89 17.52
N GLY A 151 19.70 -56.71 16.37
CA GLY A 151 19.83 -57.73 15.34
C GLY A 151 18.75 -57.64 14.26
N ASN A 152 18.47 -58.76 13.58
CA ASN A 152 17.66 -58.79 12.35
C ASN A 152 16.15 -58.80 12.62
N TYR A 153 15.69 -57.71 13.25
CA TYR A 153 14.30 -57.45 13.59
C TYR A 153 13.84 -56.13 12.99
N THR A 154 12.52 -55.98 12.87
CA THR A 154 11.89 -54.76 12.36
C THR A 154 11.12 -54.07 13.47
N TYR A 155 11.42 -52.79 13.68
CA TYR A 155 10.75 -51.94 14.64
C TYR A 155 9.99 -50.84 13.93
N ASN A 156 8.81 -50.51 14.43
CA ASN A 156 7.98 -49.39 13.98
C ASN A 156 8.15 -48.24 14.95
N CYS A 157 8.09 -47.00 14.45
CA CYS A 157 8.14 -45.80 15.27
C CYS A 157 6.90 -44.95 15.03
N ALA A 158 6.30 -44.46 16.12
CA ALA A 158 5.28 -43.42 16.07
C ALA A 158 5.55 -42.34 17.11
N VAL A 159 5.05 -41.15 16.84
CA VAL A 159 5.18 -39.97 17.69
C VAL A 159 3.81 -39.33 17.88
N TRP A 160 3.52 -38.87 19.09
CA TRP A 160 2.33 -38.10 19.39
C TRP A 160 2.68 -36.74 20.00
N ILE A 161 1.90 -35.70 19.71
CA ILE A 161 2.02 -34.38 20.34
C ILE A 161 0.63 -33.90 20.71
N ASP A 162 0.41 -33.66 22.00
CA ASP A 162 -0.87 -33.22 22.58
C ASP A 162 -1.08 -31.71 22.31
N TRP A 163 -1.51 -31.35 21.11
CA TRP A 163 -1.61 -29.95 20.70
C TRP A 163 -2.69 -29.18 21.46
N ASN A 164 -3.73 -29.88 21.92
CA ASN A 164 -4.89 -29.29 22.56
C ASN A 164 -4.79 -29.24 24.11
N LYS A 165 -3.84 -29.98 24.70
CA LYS A 165 -3.55 -30.10 26.14
C LYS A 165 -4.65 -30.75 26.96
N ASP A 166 -5.39 -31.69 26.39
CA ASP A 166 -6.44 -32.42 27.11
C ASP A 166 -5.90 -33.65 27.86
N GLY A 167 -4.64 -34.02 27.62
CA GLY A 167 -3.97 -35.14 28.30
C GLY A 167 -4.16 -36.49 27.65
N ASP A 168 -4.77 -36.53 26.48
CA ASP A 168 -4.73 -37.70 25.61
C ASP A 168 -3.98 -37.41 24.29
N PHE A 169 -4.04 -38.37 23.38
CA PHE A 169 -3.40 -38.30 22.05
C PHE A 169 -4.34 -38.87 20.98
N ALA A 170 -5.65 -38.79 21.22
CA ALA A 170 -6.67 -39.45 20.42
C ALA A 170 -7.05 -38.63 19.18
N ASP A 171 -6.66 -37.36 19.14
CA ASP A 171 -6.97 -36.47 18.03
C ASP A 171 -6.19 -36.82 16.77
N ALA A 172 -6.87 -36.72 15.63
CA ALA A 172 -6.27 -37.07 14.33
C ALA A 172 -5.04 -36.21 13.97
N SER A 173 -4.94 -34.99 14.51
CA SER A 173 -3.79 -34.10 14.29
C SER A 173 -2.60 -34.36 15.22
N GLU A 174 -2.71 -35.30 16.15
CA GLU A 174 -1.75 -35.50 17.23
C GLU A 174 -0.89 -36.76 17.06
N SER A 175 -1.14 -37.59 16.04
CA SER A 175 -0.43 -38.85 15.80
C SER A 175 0.35 -38.84 14.49
N TYR A 176 1.61 -39.25 14.54
CA TYR A 176 2.55 -39.25 13.41
C TYR A 176 3.28 -40.59 13.30
N SER A 177 3.20 -41.25 12.14
CA SER A 177 3.98 -42.45 11.86
C SER A 177 5.34 -42.09 11.30
N LEU A 178 6.40 -42.59 11.91
CA LEU A 178 7.79 -42.37 11.50
C LEU A 178 8.33 -43.55 10.68
N GLY A 179 7.51 -44.58 10.42
CA GLY A 179 7.85 -45.73 9.62
C GLY A 179 8.61 -46.79 10.41
N THR A 180 9.55 -47.46 9.76
CA THR A 180 10.26 -48.64 10.30
C THR A 180 11.76 -48.55 10.18
N VAL A 181 12.45 -49.34 10.99
CA VAL A 181 13.89 -49.66 10.90
C VAL A 181 14.03 -51.18 10.94
N THR A 182 14.96 -51.73 10.15
CA THR A 182 15.26 -53.18 10.15
C THR A 182 16.77 -53.41 10.23
N ASN A 183 17.19 -54.32 11.10
CA ASN A 183 18.56 -54.82 11.19
C ASN A 183 19.63 -53.72 11.29
N SER A 184 19.51 -52.85 12.28
CA SER A 184 20.42 -51.71 12.48
C SER A 184 20.61 -51.37 13.95
N ASP A 185 21.81 -50.93 14.32
CA ASP A 185 22.12 -50.42 15.67
C ASP A 185 21.98 -48.88 15.79
N LEU A 186 21.77 -48.20 14.65
CA LEU A 186 21.55 -46.76 14.56
C LEU A 186 20.87 -46.43 13.22
N GLY A 187 19.70 -47.03 12.99
CA GLY A 187 18.94 -46.83 11.76
C GLY A 187 17.95 -45.70 11.91
N THR A 188 18.00 -44.73 11.00
CA THR A 188 16.96 -43.70 10.88
C THR A 188 15.69 -44.32 10.33
N THR A 189 14.54 -44.00 10.93
CA THR A 189 13.25 -44.57 10.52
C THR A 189 12.89 -44.17 9.09
N SER A 190 12.19 -45.03 8.36
CA SER A 190 11.98 -44.87 6.92
C SER A 190 11.19 -43.64 6.46
N LEU A 191 10.49 -42.93 7.37
CA LEU A 191 9.80 -41.67 7.09
C LEU A 191 10.48 -40.45 7.74
N SER A 192 11.65 -40.61 8.34
CA SER A 192 12.46 -39.50 8.84
C SER A 192 13.30 -38.86 7.72
N PRO A 193 13.41 -37.52 7.65
CA PRO A 193 12.67 -36.54 8.43
C PRO A 193 11.20 -36.45 7.99
N LEU A 194 10.29 -36.41 8.96
CA LEU A 194 8.88 -36.11 8.75
C LEU A 194 8.62 -34.63 9.06
N SER A 195 8.01 -33.89 8.12
CA SER A 195 7.63 -32.49 8.34
C SER A 195 6.35 -32.41 9.16
N ILE A 196 6.44 -31.81 10.35
CA ILE A 196 5.33 -31.60 11.28
C ILE A 196 4.89 -30.15 11.23
N THR A 197 3.63 -29.89 10.92
CA THR A 197 3.04 -28.54 10.96
C THR A 197 2.44 -28.28 12.32
N VAL A 198 2.89 -27.23 13.00
CA VAL A 198 2.38 -26.79 14.30
C VAL A 198 0.99 -26.16 14.11
N PRO A 199 -0.07 -26.68 14.76
CA PRO A 199 -1.41 -26.10 14.64
C PRO A 199 -1.44 -24.62 15.05
N THR A 200 -2.20 -23.80 14.32
CA THR A 200 -2.31 -22.36 14.59
C THR A 200 -3.03 -22.03 15.89
N ILE A 201 -3.77 -23.01 16.45
CA ILE A 201 -4.48 -22.88 17.72
C ILE A 201 -3.67 -23.38 18.93
N ALA A 202 -2.62 -24.17 18.70
CA ALA A 202 -1.79 -24.70 19.78
C ALA A 202 -1.01 -23.57 20.45
N THR A 203 -0.90 -23.57 21.77
CA THR A 203 -0.20 -22.52 22.54
C THR A 203 0.54 -23.16 23.69
N GLY A 204 1.53 -22.49 24.29
CA GLY A 204 2.18 -22.90 25.54
C GLY A 204 2.84 -24.29 25.50
N THR A 205 3.12 -24.82 26.69
CA THR A 205 3.83 -26.09 26.86
C THR A 205 2.91 -27.30 26.69
N THR A 206 3.38 -28.32 25.97
CA THR A 206 2.72 -29.62 25.82
C THR A 206 3.71 -30.79 25.72
N ARG A 207 3.21 -32.03 25.83
CA ARG A 207 3.98 -33.27 25.73
C ARG A 207 4.10 -33.75 24.28
N MET A 208 5.29 -34.18 23.93
CA MET A 208 5.56 -35.06 22.79
C MET A 208 5.94 -36.45 23.32
N ARG A 209 5.34 -37.51 22.80
CA ARG A 209 5.66 -38.90 23.12
C ARG A 209 6.21 -39.59 21.88
N VAL A 210 7.35 -40.27 22.01
CA VAL A 210 7.96 -41.09 20.95
C VAL A 210 7.90 -42.54 21.41
N SER A 211 7.50 -43.47 20.54
CA SER A 211 7.52 -44.90 20.86
C SER A 211 8.03 -45.74 19.70
N SER A 212 8.90 -46.71 20.01
CA SER A 212 9.35 -47.76 19.11
C SER A 212 8.72 -49.10 19.50
N LYS A 213 8.37 -49.97 18.56
CA LYS A 213 7.79 -51.29 18.87
C LYS A 213 8.13 -52.36 17.84
N TYR A 214 8.45 -53.56 18.33
CA TYR A 214 8.73 -54.74 17.50
C TYR A 214 7.52 -55.15 16.67
N ASN A 215 7.71 -55.25 15.35
CA ASN A 215 6.82 -55.89 14.38
C ASN A 215 5.34 -55.43 14.36
N ALA A 216 5.01 -54.34 15.04
CA ALA A 216 3.69 -53.71 15.03
C ALA A 216 3.81 -52.21 15.30
N ALA A 217 2.85 -51.42 14.82
CA ALA A 217 2.78 -50.00 15.18
C ALA A 217 2.51 -49.85 16.69
N PRO A 218 3.26 -48.98 17.40
CA PRO A 218 2.96 -48.66 18.79
C PRO A 218 1.69 -47.82 18.90
N THR A 219 1.03 -47.88 20.06
CA THR A 219 -0.04 -46.95 20.43
C THR A 219 0.41 -46.02 21.55
N SER A 220 -0.25 -44.87 21.73
CA SER A 220 0.17 -43.84 22.67
C SER A 220 0.07 -44.25 24.14
N CYS A 221 -0.74 -45.27 24.45
CA CYS A 221 -1.09 -45.74 25.80
C CYS A 221 -0.88 -47.25 25.95
N GLU A 222 0.28 -47.76 25.57
CA GLU A 222 0.57 -49.20 25.57
C GLU A 222 1.64 -49.58 26.59
N THR A 223 1.51 -50.74 27.23
CA THR A 223 2.50 -51.21 28.21
C THR A 223 2.97 -52.63 27.89
N SER A 224 4.20 -52.96 28.28
CA SER A 224 4.74 -54.34 28.24
C SER A 224 4.91 -54.92 26.83
N PHE A 225 5.28 -54.08 25.86
CA PHE A 225 5.68 -54.50 24.52
C PHE A 225 7.21 -54.43 24.34
N ASP A 226 7.74 -55.14 23.35
CA ASP A 226 9.16 -55.10 23.00
C ASP A 226 9.49 -53.80 22.23
N GLY A 227 10.26 -52.90 22.84
CA GLY A 227 10.56 -51.54 22.37
C GLY A 227 10.69 -50.53 23.52
N GLU A 228 10.66 -49.23 23.20
CA GLU A 228 10.85 -48.14 24.16
C GLU A 228 9.82 -47.02 23.97
N VAL A 229 9.61 -46.23 25.04
CA VAL A 229 8.85 -44.97 25.03
C VAL A 229 9.70 -43.85 25.60
N GLU A 230 9.71 -42.68 24.94
CA GLU A 230 10.35 -41.46 25.44
C GLU A 230 9.34 -40.30 25.45
N ASP A 231 9.29 -39.53 26.53
CA ASP A 231 8.49 -38.29 26.61
C ASP A 231 9.38 -37.03 26.59
N TYR A 232 8.97 -36.02 25.83
CA TYR A 232 9.65 -34.72 25.67
C TYR A 232 8.65 -33.56 25.82
N THR A 233 9.17 -32.34 25.95
CA THR A 233 8.35 -31.14 26.06
C THR A 233 8.45 -30.23 24.83
N VAL A 234 7.32 -29.77 24.31
CA VAL A 234 7.22 -28.80 23.21
C VAL A 234 6.58 -27.51 23.74
N ASN A 235 7.22 -26.38 23.50
CA ASN A 235 6.70 -25.06 23.84
C ASN A 235 6.22 -24.35 22.58
N VAL A 236 4.91 -24.17 22.44
CA VAL A 236 4.32 -23.48 21.29
C VAL A 236 4.15 -22.00 21.58
N GLN A 237 4.78 -21.18 20.75
CA GLN A 237 4.75 -19.73 20.82
C GLN A 237 3.81 -19.18 19.75
N SER A 238 3.13 -18.08 20.08
CA SER A 238 2.31 -17.38 19.10
C SER A 238 3.13 -16.93 17.91
N ALA A 239 2.55 -17.02 16.71
CA ALA A 239 3.14 -16.41 15.54
C ALA A 239 3.17 -14.88 15.73
N VAL A 240 4.34 -14.27 15.49
CA VAL A 240 4.43 -12.81 15.44
C VAL A 240 3.88 -12.39 14.08
N ALA A 241 2.72 -11.72 14.09
CA ALA A 241 2.16 -11.14 12.88
C ALA A 241 3.17 -10.17 12.25
N THR A 242 3.38 -10.28 10.94
CA THR A 242 4.38 -9.46 10.25
C THR A 242 3.78 -8.08 9.96
N PRO A 243 4.41 -6.99 10.43
CA PRO A 243 3.90 -5.65 10.18
C PRO A 243 3.77 -5.36 8.68
N ILE A 244 2.65 -4.77 8.27
CA ILE A 244 2.37 -4.46 6.87
C ILE A 244 1.88 -3.03 6.71
N LEU A 245 2.39 -2.35 5.68
CA LEU A 245 1.83 -1.11 5.16
C LEU A 245 1.11 -1.41 3.85
N THR A 246 0.08 -0.64 3.54
CA THR A 246 -0.70 -0.77 2.32
C THR A 246 -1.04 0.61 1.77
N VAL A 247 -0.92 0.75 0.46
CA VAL A 247 -1.31 1.95 -0.28
C VAL A 247 -2.45 1.62 -1.22
N SER A 248 -3.45 2.50 -1.34
CA SER A 248 -4.58 2.28 -2.25
C SER A 248 -4.21 2.38 -3.73
N ALA A 249 -3.07 2.99 -4.05
CA ALA A 249 -2.50 3.09 -5.38
C ALA A 249 -0.98 3.02 -5.29
N SER A 250 -0.35 2.15 -6.06
CA SER A 250 1.11 2.03 -6.15
C SER A 250 1.73 2.98 -7.18
N THR A 251 0.90 3.65 -7.98
CA THR A 251 1.33 4.55 -9.06
C THR A 251 0.37 5.73 -9.17
N LEU A 252 0.90 6.94 -9.31
CA LEU A 252 0.18 8.17 -9.64
C LEU A 252 0.82 8.80 -10.89
N THR A 253 0.02 9.13 -11.90
CA THR A 253 0.53 9.66 -13.18
C THR A 253 -0.28 10.87 -13.63
N GLY A 254 0.26 11.65 -14.56
CA GLY A 254 -0.45 12.81 -15.12
C GLY A 254 -0.32 14.07 -14.29
N PHE A 255 0.70 14.15 -13.42
CA PHE A 255 1.07 15.43 -12.82
C PHE A 255 1.62 16.34 -13.92
N THR A 256 0.87 17.36 -14.31
CA THR A 256 1.29 18.28 -15.37
C THR A 256 1.06 19.73 -14.96
N TYR A 257 1.95 20.60 -15.41
CA TYR A 257 1.76 22.04 -15.37
C TYR A 257 2.64 22.72 -16.43
N VAL A 258 2.24 23.92 -16.85
CA VAL A 258 3.03 24.74 -17.79
C VAL A 258 4.12 25.49 -17.01
N SER A 259 5.34 25.55 -17.55
CA SER A 259 6.46 26.27 -16.92
C SER A 259 6.04 27.66 -16.42
N GLY A 260 6.26 27.94 -15.13
CA GLY A 260 5.82 29.17 -14.45
C GLY A 260 4.49 29.06 -13.69
N ALA A 261 3.59 28.16 -14.10
CA ALA A 261 2.27 27.95 -13.49
C ALA A 261 2.22 26.81 -12.45
N GLY A 262 3.38 26.26 -12.07
CA GLY A 262 3.47 25.19 -11.08
C GLY A 262 3.08 25.67 -9.67
N PRO A 263 2.81 24.76 -8.74
CA PRO A 263 2.95 23.29 -8.84
C PRO A 263 1.82 22.63 -9.64
N SER A 264 1.92 21.33 -9.91
CA SER A 264 0.78 20.62 -10.50
C SER A 264 -0.41 20.56 -9.55
N THR A 265 -1.60 20.25 -10.08
CA THR A 265 -2.71 19.78 -9.23
C THR A 265 -2.27 18.56 -8.42
N SER A 266 -2.66 18.49 -7.15
CA SER A 266 -2.38 17.37 -6.27
C SER A 266 -3.23 16.15 -6.63
N GLN A 267 -2.65 14.96 -6.51
CA GLN A 267 -3.37 13.68 -6.51
C GLN A 267 -3.24 13.04 -5.13
N THR A 268 -4.00 11.97 -4.87
CA THR A 268 -4.05 11.34 -3.54
C THR A 268 -3.99 9.82 -3.63
N TYR A 269 -3.41 9.21 -2.60
CA TYR A 269 -3.60 7.79 -2.27
C TYR A 269 -3.91 7.67 -0.77
N ASN A 270 -4.48 6.55 -0.35
CA ASN A 270 -4.65 6.24 1.08
C ASN A 270 -3.53 5.32 1.55
N LEU A 271 -2.96 5.63 2.70
CA LEU A 271 -1.99 4.83 3.44
C LEU A 271 -2.67 4.20 4.66
N SER A 272 -2.53 2.89 4.82
CA SER A 272 -2.99 2.15 5.99
C SER A 272 -1.93 1.13 6.44
N GLY A 273 -2.09 0.56 7.63
CA GLY A 273 -1.19 -0.48 8.12
C GLY A 273 -1.83 -1.39 9.16
N ALA A 274 -1.31 -2.61 9.25
CA ALA A 274 -1.73 -3.63 10.21
C ALA A 274 -0.49 -4.28 10.84
N ASP A 275 -0.69 -4.84 12.04
CA ASP A 275 0.35 -5.49 12.85
C ASP A 275 1.60 -4.61 13.08
N LEU A 276 1.43 -3.29 13.09
CA LEU A 276 2.51 -2.33 13.29
C LEU A 276 3.11 -2.45 14.70
N THR A 277 4.42 -2.26 14.78
CA THR A 277 5.18 -2.34 16.04
C THR A 277 5.72 -0.97 16.45
N GLY A 278 6.06 -0.80 17.74
CA GLY A 278 6.67 0.42 18.24
C GLY A 278 5.72 1.61 18.38
N PHE A 279 4.40 1.39 18.48
CA PHE A 279 3.42 2.43 18.74
C PHE A 279 3.43 2.91 20.20
N PRO A 280 3.08 4.19 20.48
CA PRO A 280 2.75 5.24 19.50
C PRO A 280 3.99 5.77 18.78
N SER A 281 3.89 5.96 17.46
CA SER A 281 4.99 6.46 16.61
C SER A 281 4.43 6.99 15.27
N ASN A 282 5.29 7.23 14.28
CA ASN A 282 4.91 7.77 12.97
C ASN A 282 5.37 6.87 11.83
N ILE A 283 4.56 6.79 10.77
CA ILE A 283 5.02 6.40 9.44
C ILE A 283 5.55 7.66 8.76
N THR A 284 6.79 7.64 8.32
CA THR A 284 7.40 8.74 7.58
C THR A 284 7.15 8.52 6.10
N VAL A 285 6.50 9.51 5.47
CA VAL A 285 6.27 9.57 4.03
C VAL A 285 7.27 10.56 3.45
N THR A 286 8.09 10.12 2.50
CA THR A 286 9.16 10.93 1.91
C THR A 286 9.01 10.96 0.40
N ALA A 287 8.85 12.16 -0.15
CA ALA A 287 8.83 12.41 -1.58
C ALA A 287 10.24 12.43 -2.16
N SER A 288 10.36 12.23 -3.47
CA SER A 288 11.60 12.51 -4.20
C SER A 288 11.84 14.01 -4.38
N THR A 289 13.00 14.39 -4.91
CA THR A 289 13.41 15.79 -5.09
C THR A 289 12.41 16.66 -5.86
N ASN A 290 11.70 16.06 -6.82
CA ASN A 290 10.81 16.77 -7.76
C ASN A 290 9.35 16.78 -7.31
N TYR A 291 9.01 15.99 -6.29
CA TYR A 291 7.65 15.89 -5.74
C TYR A 291 7.60 16.40 -4.31
N GLU A 292 6.41 16.73 -3.86
CA GLU A 292 6.15 17.09 -2.47
C GLU A 292 4.86 16.41 -1.99
N VAL A 293 4.82 16.12 -0.69
CA VAL A 293 3.75 15.35 -0.04
C VAL A 293 3.07 16.18 1.05
N SER A 294 1.82 15.84 1.35
CA SER A 294 0.99 16.52 2.34
C SER A 294 -0.03 15.55 2.95
N THR A 295 -0.44 15.80 4.20
CA THR A 295 -1.54 15.10 4.88
C THR A 295 -2.84 15.92 4.93
N ASP A 296 -2.79 17.21 4.57
CA ASP A 296 -3.89 18.17 4.67
C ASP A 296 -4.25 18.83 3.33
N ASN A 297 -3.56 18.44 2.26
CA ASN A 297 -3.65 19.01 0.91
C ASN A 297 -3.40 20.52 0.84
N SER A 298 -2.75 21.10 1.86
CA SER A 298 -2.56 22.54 1.99
C SER A 298 -1.08 22.84 2.24
N THR A 299 -0.49 22.16 3.21
CA THR A 299 0.91 22.27 3.59
C THR A 299 1.69 21.13 2.96
N PHE A 300 2.51 21.44 1.94
CA PHE A 300 3.34 20.46 1.25
C PHE A 300 4.80 20.57 1.69
N ALA A 301 5.46 19.41 1.79
CA ALA A 301 6.85 19.28 2.20
C ALA A 301 7.54 18.10 1.49
N ALA A 302 8.88 18.03 1.59
CA ALA A 302 9.63 16.86 1.10
C ALA A 302 9.33 15.59 1.91
N SER A 303 8.87 15.74 3.16
CA SER A 303 8.46 14.62 4.01
C SER A 303 7.39 15.05 5.01
N VAL A 304 6.48 14.13 5.33
CA VAL A 304 5.43 14.27 6.34
C VAL A 304 5.37 13.02 7.22
N ASN A 305 4.84 13.17 8.43
CA ASN A 305 4.65 12.07 9.38
C ASN A 305 3.17 11.76 9.55
N VAL A 306 2.84 10.48 9.51
CA VAL A 306 1.48 9.94 9.74
C VAL A 306 1.50 9.17 11.06
N ALA A 307 0.87 9.74 12.09
CA ALA A 307 0.88 9.15 13.42
C ALA A 307 0.00 7.89 13.51
N TYR A 308 0.47 6.90 14.28
CA TYR A 308 -0.30 5.73 14.67
C TYR A 308 -0.09 5.42 16.15
N THR A 309 -1.16 5.00 16.84
CA THR A 309 -1.19 4.80 18.29
C THR A 309 -1.45 3.36 18.72
N SER A 310 -1.71 2.47 17.77
CA SER A 310 -1.92 1.04 17.97
C SER A 310 -1.25 0.23 16.87
N ALA A 311 -1.37 -1.10 16.90
CA ALA A 311 -0.89 -1.96 15.82
C ALA A 311 -1.60 -1.71 14.46
N THR A 312 -2.61 -0.83 14.41
CA THR A 312 -3.35 -0.50 13.19
C THR A 312 -3.19 0.98 12.87
N LEU A 313 -2.77 1.29 11.64
CA LEU A 313 -2.90 2.62 11.05
C LEU A 313 -4.17 2.65 10.20
N ASN A 314 -5.15 3.44 10.63
CA ASN A 314 -6.35 3.69 9.86
C ASN A 314 -6.01 4.37 8.52
N SER A 315 -6.82 4.07 7.49
CA SER A 315 -6.70 4.65 6.15
C SER A 315 -6.60 6.17 6.21
N THR A 316 -5.43 6.70 5.88
CA THR A 316 -5.10 8.13 5.93
C THR A 316 -4.73 8.63 4.53
N ALA A 317 -5.36 9.71 4.09
CA ALA A 317 -5.08 10.29 2.78
C ALA A 317 -3.70 10.97 2.76
N ILE A 318 -2.92 10.68 1.71
CA ILE A 318 -1.65 11.32 1.39
C ILE A 318 -1.79 11.99 0.03
N TYR A 319 -1.53 13.29 0.02
CA TYR A 319 -1.57 14.12 -1.18
C TYR A 319 -0.16 14.28 -1.72
N VAL A 320 -0.01 14.17 -3.04
CA VAL A 320 1.26 14.29 -3.75
C VAL A 320 1.07 15.28 -4.89
N ARG A 321 2.06 16.14 -5.17
CA ARG A 321 2.08 16.97 -6.37
C ARG A 321 3.50 17.14 -6.91
N LEU A 322 3.62 17.44 -8.20
CA LEU A 322 4.88 17.83 -8.82
C LEU A 322 5.20 19.28 -8.41
N LYS A 323 6.41 19.49 -7.89
CA LYS A 323 6.85 20.76 -7.29
C LYS A 323 6.87 21.89 -8.32
N ALA A 324 6.60 23.11 -7.88
CA ALA A 324 6.73 24.31 -8.71
C ALA A 324 8.19 24.63 -9.07
N GLY A 325 8.39 25.44 -10.12
CA GLY A 325 9.71 25.98 -10.49
C GLY A 325 10.67 24.98 -11.14
N LEU A 326 10.21 23.77 -11.48
CA LEU A 326 10.99 22.82 -12.26
C LEU A 326 11.08 23.24 -13.73
N ALA A 327 12.19 22.86 -14.39
CA ALA A 327 12.42 23.12 -15.80
C ALA A 327 11.47 22.28 -16.69
N ILE A 328 11.32 22.69 -17.95
CA ILE A 328 10.53 21.95 -18.96
C ILE A 328 11.20 20.59 -19.20
N ALA A 329 10.60 19.52 -18.67
CA ALA A 329 11.11 18.16 -18.72
C ALA A 329 10.04 17.14 -18.29
N SER A 330 10.38 15.84 -18.39
CA SER A 330 9.62 14.76 -17.78
C SER A 330 10.25 14.32 -16.45
N TYR A 331 9.42 14.13 -15.44
CA TYR A 331 9.77 13.76 -14.06
C TYR A 331 9.06 12.45 -13.70
N ASN A 332 9.53 11.36 -14.29
CA ASN A 332 8.89 10.06 -14.29
C ASN A 332 9.62 9.03 -13.43
N SER A 333 8.87 8.03 -12.97
CA SER A 333 9.39 6.93 -12.13
C SER A 333 10.03 7.40 -10.83
N GLU A 334 9.56 8.52 -10.31
CA GLU A 334 10.00 9.13 -9.07
C GLU A 334 9.27 8.47 -7.89
N ILE A 335 9.93 8.32 -6.74
CA ILE A 335 9.38 7.51 -5.64
C ILE A 335 8.93 8.38 -4.48
N VAL A 336 7.71 8.11 -4.00
CA VAL A 336 7.25 8.46 -2.66
C VAL A 336 7.34 7.21 -1.78
N ALA A 337 8.23 7.23 -0.79
CA ALA A 337 8.47 6.09 0.10
C ALA A 337 7.68 6.23 1.41
N ASN A 338 7.02 5.16 1.83
CA ASN A 338 6.28 5.06 3.10
C ASN A 338 7.04 4.09 4.02
N VAL A 339 7.59 4.58 5.14
CA VAL A 339 8.51 3.83 6.02
C VAL A 339 8.10 3.96 7.48
N GLY A 340 7.98 2.84 8.19
CA GLY A 340 7.75 2.84 9.65
C GLY A 340 7.00 1.60 10.13
N GLY A 341 6.72 1.54 11.44
CA GLY A 341 5.90 0.49 12.05
C GLY A 341 6.48 -0.91 12.03
N GLY A 342 7.78 -1.06 11.74
CA GLY A 342 8.43 -2.37 11.56
C GLY A 342 8.05 -3.08 10.25
N ALA A 343 7.27 -2.42 9.39
CA ALA A 343 6.87 -2.96 8.09
C ALA A 343 7.94 -2.71 7.03
N SER A 344 7.95 -3.56 5.99
CA SER A 344 8.71 -3.29 4.77
C SER A 344 8.25 -1.98 4.12
N THR A 345 9.19 -1.23 3.55
CA THR A 345 8.89 0.00 2.82
C THR A 345 7.90 -0.25 1.68
N VAL A 346 6.87 0.58 1.59
CA VAL A 346 5.91 0.57 0.48
C VAL A 346 6.08 1.85 -0.33
N ASN A 347 6.26 1.71 -1.64
CA ASN A 347 6.52 2.83 -2.54
C ASN A 347 5.29 3.15 -3.39
N VAL A 348 5.10 4.45 -3.66
CA VAL A 348 4.20 4.96 -4.70
C VAL A 348 5.06 5.61 -5.78
N THR A 349 4.89 5.17 -7.01
CA THR A 349 5.64 5.70 -8.17
C THR A 349 4.88 6.88 -8.77
N CYS A 350 5.55 8.01 -8.97
CA CYS A 350 4.97 9.24 -9.50
C CYS A 350 5.58 9.60 -10.85
N SER A 351 4.72 10.01 -11.79
CA SER A 351 5.13 10.44 -13.14
C SER A 351 4.38 11.67 -13.63
N GLY A 352 5.15 12.64 -14.14
CA GLY A 352 4.65 13.96 -14.50
C GLY A 352 5.55 14.71 -15.47
N THR A 353 5.07 15.84 -15.97
CA THR A 353 5.74 16.64 -16.99
C THR A 353 5.54 18.12 -16.75
N VAL A 354 6.58 18.90 -16.99
CA VAL A 354 6.48 20.34 -17.15
C VAL A 354 6.55 20.66 -18.64
N THR A 355 5.53 21.34 -19.16
CA THR A 355 5.43 21.67 -20.58
C THR A 355 5.78 23.13 -20.83
N SER A 356 6.22 23.45 -22.05
CA SER A 356 6.36 24.84 -22.49
C SER A 356 5.00 25.51 -22.65
N LEU A 357 4.96 26.82 -22.41
CA LEU A 357 3.84 27.67 -22.78
C LEU A 357 3.73 27.73 -24.33
N ALA A 358 2.55 27.47 -24.88
CA ALA A 358 2.33 27.35 -26.33
C ALA A 358 1.32 28.38 -26.83
N TYR A 359 1.79 29.29 -27.68
CA TYR A 359 0.96 30.33 -28.31
C TYR A 359 0.26 29.78 -29.55
N CYS A 360 -0.90 30.35 -29.89
CA CYS A 360 -1.63 29.99 -31.11
C CYS A 360 -0.76 30.21 -32.37
N THR A 361 -0.90 29.32 -33.35
CA THR A 361 -0.18 29.41 -34.63
C THR A 361 -0.62 30.65 -35.41
N ALA A 362 0.32 31.37 -36.01
CA ALA A 362 0.04 32.53 -36.85
C ALA A 362 0.94 32.51 -38.10
N ALA A 363 0.39 32.87 -39.26
CA ALA A 363 1.12 33.12 -40.49
C ALA A 363 0.22 33.93 -41.46
N SER A 364 0.82 34.73 -42.34
CA SER A 364 0.11 35.28 -43.51
C SER A 364 -0.09 34.22 -44.61
N LEU A 365 -0.97 34.49 -45.57
CA LEU A 365 -1.23 33.60 -46.70
C LEU A 365 -0.25 33.80 -47.87
N ASN A 366 0.36 34.99 -47.96
CA ASN A 366 1.25 35.42 -49.02
C ASN A 366 2.36 36.33 -48.43
N THR A 367 3.31 36.69 -49.28
CA THR A 367 4.45 37.57 -48.95
C THR A 367 4.45 38.84 -49.79
N ASP A 368 3.28 39.24 -50.28
CA ASP A 368 3.12 40.41 -51.15
C ASP A 368 3.49 41.71 -50.40
N GLU A 369 3.29 41.69 -49.09
CA GLU A 369 3.63 42.74 -48.14
C GLU A 369 4.26 42.10 -46.90
N TYR A 370 5.14 42.82 -46.23
CA TYR A 370 5.79 42.32 -45.03
C TYR A 370 6.18 43.45 -44.08
N ILE A 371 6.29 43.11 -42.81
CA ILE A 371 6.90 43.96 -41.79
C ILE A 371 8.40 43.92 -42.02
N SER A 372 9.01 45.04 -42.40
CA SER A 372 10.44 45.12 -42.73
C SER A 372 11.31 45.48 -41.53
N ASN A 373 10.78 46.16 -40.52
CA ASN A 373 11.55 46.55 -39.35
C ASN A 373 10.67 46.74 -38.11
N VAL A 374 11.18 46.37 -36.93
CA VAL A 374 10.53 46.58 -35.63
C VAL A 374 11.54 47.17 -34.64
N ILE A 375 11.18 48.27 -34.00
CA ILE A 375 11.98 48.89 -32.94
C ILE A 375 11.11 49.10 -31.69
N LEU A 376 11.56 48.55 -30.55
CA LEU A 376 10.99 48.76 -29.21
C LEU A 376 12.10 48.61 -28.17
N GLY A 377 12.46 49.70 -27.48
CA GLY A 377 13.54 49.68 -26.50
C GLY A 377 14.87 49.22 -27.13
N THR A 378 15.46 48.13 -26.61
CA THR A 378 16.67 47.53 -27.17
C THR A 378 16.42 46.60 -28.36
N ILE A 379 15.17 46.25 -28.65
CA ILE A 379 14.81 45.51 -29.87
C ILE A 379 14.91 46.49 -31.05
N SER A 380 15.74 46.16 -32.03
CA SER A 380 15.85 46.85 -33.33
C SER A 380 16.16 45.79 -34.38
N ASN A 381 15.12 45.23 -35.00
CA ASN A 381 15.23 44.06 -35.86
C ASN A 381 14.65 44.31 -37.25
N ALA A 382 15.50 44.19 -38.27
CA ALA A 382 15.09 44.12 -39.65
C ALA A 382 14.60 42.69 -39.98
N SER A 383 13.59 42.59 -40.83
CA SER A 383 12.91 41.34 -41.17
C SER A 383 13.01 41.07 -42.67
N ASP A 384 13.14 39.79 -43.02
CA ASP A 384 13.07 39.32 -44.41
C ASP A 384 11.62 39.07 -44.86
N VAL A 385 11.45 38.86 -46.16
CA VAL A 385 10.16 38.58 -46.81
C VAL A 385 9.70 37.15 -46.51
N THR A 386 8.89 36.96 -45.46
CA THR A 386 8.34 35.66 -45.05
C THR A 386 6.88 35.77 -44.60
N THR A 387 6.18 34.65 -44.47
CA THR A 387 4.80 34.62 -43.94
C THR A 387 4.74 34.55 -42.42
N TYR A 388 5.83 34.15 -41.76
CA TYR A 388 6.02 34.15 -40.31
C TYR A 388 7.53 34.15 -40.03
N SER A 389 7.95 34.97 -39.07
CA SER A 389 9.30 34.98 -38.52
C SER A 389 9.25 34.92 -37.01
N ASP A 390 10.06 34.06 -36.41
CA ASP A 390 10.21 33.97 -34.96
C ASP A 390 11.48 34.69 -34.51
N PHE A 391 11.29 35.74 -33.71
CA PHE A 391 12.35 36.59 -33.18
C PHE A 391 12.39 36.58 -31.65
N THR A 392 11.87 35.53 -31.00
CA THR A 392 11.81 35.41 -29.52
C THR A 392 13.18 35.36 -28.82
N ALA A 393 14.28 35.27 -29.56
CA ALA A 393 15.64 35.41 -29.03
C ALA A 393 16.01 36.87 -28.71
N TYR A 394 15.33 37.85 -29.29
CA TYR A 394 15.53 39.27 -29.00
C TYR A 394 14.55 39.74 -27.92
N SER A 395 15.04 40.55 -26.98
CA SER A 395 14.25 41.06 -25.86
C SER A 395 14.63 42.50 -25.52
N THR A 396 13.75 43.16 -24.79
CA THR A 396 13.99 44.47 -24.15
C THR A 396 13.34 44.46 -22.78
N ASP A 397 13.98 45.11 -21.82
CA ASP A 397 13.43 45.29 -20.48
C ASP A 397 12.47 46.49 -20.49
N LEU A 398 11.26 46.31 -19.96
CA LEU A 398 10.28 47.37 -19.76
C LEU A 398 9.82 47.34 -18.29
N ALA A 399 9.88 48.48 -17.60
CA ALA A 399 9.41 48.57 -16.22
C ALA A 399 7.88 48.72 -16.18
N ILE A 400 7.22 48.17 -15.16
CA ILE A 400 5.78 48.39 -14.92
C ILE A 400 5.51 49.91 -14.82
N TYR A 401 4.42 50.37 -15.44
CA TYR A 401 4.06 51.78 -15.64
C TYR A 401 4.96 52.60 -16.57
N SER A 402 6.00 52.00 -17.16
CA SER A 402 6.81 52.69 -18.15
C SER A 402 6.04 52.84 -19.47
N THR A 403 6.35 53.92 -20.17
CA THR A 403 5.86 54.19 -21.53
C THR A 403 7.04 54.21 -22.48
N THR A 404 7.03 53.33 -23.48
CA THR A 404 8.08 53.25 -24.50
C THR A 404 7.48 53.28 -25.89
N SER A 405 8.03 54.06 -26.81
CA SER A 405 7.55 54.09 -28.21
C SER A 405 7.92 52.78 -28.91
N ILE A 406 6.98 52.25 -29.69
CA ILE A 406 7.22 51.19 -30.68
C ILE A 406 7.08 51.77 -32.08
N SER A 407 7.96 51.35 -32.99
CA SER A 407 7.85 51.65 -34.41
C SER A 407 7.91 50.38 -35.26
N VAL A 408 7.00 50.27 -36.22
CA VAL A 408 6.89 49.15 -37.16
C VAL A 408 6.91 49.70 -38.58
N GLU A 409 7.86 49.26 -39.39
CA GLU A 409 7.96 49.62 -40.80
C GLU A 409 7.46 48.47 -41.68
N ILE A 410 6.79 48.79 -42.77
CA ILE A 410 6.27 47.82 -43.75
C ILE A 410 6.76 48.13 -45.16
N VAL A 411 6.72 47.13 -46.03
CA VAL A 411 7.04 47.29 -47.46
C VAL A 411 5.85 46.86 -48.30
N SER A 412 5.63 47.60 -49.40
CA SER A 412 4.55 47.39 -50.37
C SER A 412 3.13 47.64 -49.86
N SER A 413 2.95 48.53 -48.87
CA SER A 413 1.65 48.82 -48.26
C SER A 413 0.58 49.34 -49.22
N TYR A 414 -0.66 48.92 -49.02
CA TYR A 414 -1.85 49.49 -49.64
C TYR A 414 -2.66 50.34 -48.65
N ALA A 415 -3.60 51.10 -49.21
CA ALA A 415 -4.48 52.00 -48.47
C ALA A 415 -5.53 51.26 -47.61
N THR A 416 -5.40 49.95 -47.41
CA THR A 416 -6.32 49.12 -46.64
C THR A 416 -5.61 48.32 -45.55
N ASP A 417 -4.28 48.41 -45.45
CA ASP A 417 -3.55 47.56 -44.52
C ASP A 417 -3.51 48.15 -43.11
N GLN A 418 -3.44 47.25 -42.13
CA GLN A 418 -3.42 47.55 -40.71
C GLN A 418 -2.29 46.81 -40.02
N ILE A 419 -1.74 47.45 -39.00
CA ILE A 419 -0.83 46.82 -38.04
C ILE A 419 -1.60 46.54 -36.75
N LEU A 420 -1.49 45.29 -36.30
CA LEU A 420 -1.94 44.85 -35.01
C LEU A 420 -0.74 44.46 -34.14
N ILE A 421 -0.72 44.93 -32.89
CA ILE A 421 0.34 44.65 -31.92
C ILE A 421 -0.30 44.15 -30.63
N TRP A 422 0.15 43.01 -30.15
CA TRP A 422 -0.24 42.42 -28.87
C TRP A 422 0.97 42.11 -28.00
N ILE A 423 0.82 42.23 -26.69
CA ILE A 423 1.80 41.77 -25.69
C ILE A 423 1.04 41.01 -24.60
N ASP A 424 1.47 39.78 -24.33
CA ASP A 424 0.87 38.83 -23.37
C ASP A 424 1.27 39.20 -21.93
N TRP A 425 0.70 40.28 -21.40
CA TRP A 425 1.15 40.86 -20.13
C TRP A 425 0.95 39.92 -18.94
N ASN A 426 0.00 38.98 -19.02
CA ASN A 426 -0.28 38.03 -17.96
C ASN A 426 0.50 36.70 -18.09
N SER A 427 1.23 36.50 -19.20
CA SER A 427 2.06 35.32 -19.50
C SER A 427 1.26 34.01 -19.58
N ASP A 428 0.04 34.06 -20.10
CA ASP A 428 -0.84 32.89 -20.23
C ASP A 428 -0.91 32.27 -21.64
N ALA A 429 -0.13 32.83 -22.58
CA ALA A 429 -0.10 32.47 -24.00
C ALA A 429 -1.36 32.76 -24.82
N ASP A 430 -2.29 33.50 -24.26
CA ASP A 430 -3.34 34.20 -25.00
C ASP A 430 -2.86 35.61 -25.38
N PHE A 431 -3.54 36.22 -26.35
CA PHE A 431 -3.40 37.64 -26.69
C PHE A 431 -4.76 38.37 -26.66
N ASP A 432 -5.83 37.64 -26.34
CA ASP A 432 -7.21 38.12 -26.39
C ASP A 432 -7.65 38.82 -25.08
N ASP A 433 -6.79 38.87 -24.06
CA ASP A 433 -7.09 39.49 -22.79
C ASP A 433 -7.18 41.02 -22.86
N ALA A 434 -7.95 41.57 -21.91
CA ALA A 434 -8.15 43.01 -21.82
C ALA A 434 -6.83 43.72 -21.48
N GLY A 435 -6.39 44.62 -22.37
CA GLY A 435 -5.15 45.40 -22.20
C GLY A 435 -3.93 44.84 -22.93
N GLU A 436 -4.02 43.65 -23.52
CA GLU A 436 -2.92 43.04 -24.28
C GLU A 436 -2.83 43.55 -25.71
N THR A 437 -3.93 44.04 -26.26
CA THR A 437 -3.95 44.73 -27.54
C THR A 437 -3.36 46.14 -27.37
N ILE A 438 -2.16 46.37 -27.93
CA ILE A 438 -1.47 47.66 -27.89
C ILE A 438 -1.95 48.57 -29.02
N LEU A 439 -2.11 47.99 -30.22
CA LEU A 439 -2.50 48.73 -31.41
C LEU A 439 -3.40 47.87 -32.28
N THR A 440 -4.49 48.47 -32.73
CA THR A 440 -5.25 48.08 -33.93
C THR A 440 -5.34 49.35 -34.77
N SER A 441 -4.44 49.54 -35.73
CA SER A 441 -4.35 50.84 -36.41
C SER A 441 -5.55 51.09 -37.35
N ASP A 442 -5.99 52.35 -37.38
CA ASP A 442 -6.82 52.91 -38.44
C ASP A 442 -6.03 53.04 -39.75
N VAL A 443 -6.76 52.91 -40.85
CA VAL A 443 -6.29 52.99 -42.23
C VAL A 443 -5.66 54.37 -42.51
N ASN A 444 -4.46 54.37 -43.12
CA ASN A 444 -3.56 55.50 -43.38
C ASN A 444 -2.61 55.85 -42.23
N GLY A 445 -1.38 55.32 -42.30
CA GLY A 445 -0.23 56.01 -41.75
C GLY A 445 -0.11 57.38 -42.41
N THR A 446 -0.31 58.45 -41.65
CA THR A 446 -0.11 59.85 -42.08
C THR A 446 1.33 60.16 -42.56
N ASN A 447 2.24 59.17 -42.59
CA ASN A 447 3.66 59.27 -42.93
C ASN A 447 4.20 58.12 -43.81
N GLY A 448 3.36 57.44 -44.59
CA GLY A 448 3.81 56.32 -45.44
C GLY A 448 4.03 55.01 -44.64
N ASN A 449 4.99 54.20 -45.08
CA ASN A 449 5.28 52.83 -44.64
C ASN A 449 5.65 52.63 -43.14
N LEU A 450 5.54 53.65 -42.28
CA LEU A 450 5.97 53.62 -40.88
C LEU A 450 4.81 53.86 -39.90
N TYR A 451 4.59 52.91 -39.01
CA TYR A 451 3.60 52.96 -37.93
C TYR A 451 4.32 53.21 -36.60
N THR A 452 3.82 54.16 -35.81
CA THR A 452 4.36 54.48 -34.48
C THR A 452 3.24 54.58 -33.45
N THR A 453 3.45 54.02 -32.26
CA THR A 453 2.57 54.15 -31.10
C THR A 453 3.37 54.00 -29.81
N ASN A 454 2.72 54.10 -28.66
CA ASN A 454 3.31 53.88 -27.35
C ASN A 454 2.86 52.53 -26.77
N VAL A 455 3.81 51.79 -26.20
CA VAL A 455 3.59 50.65 -25.32
C VAL A 455 3.58 51.17 -23.89
N VAL A 456 2.49 50.96 -23.16
CA VAL A 456 2.38 51.24 -21.73
C VAL A 456 2.30 49.90 -21.00
N VAL A 457 3.24 49.63 -20.09
CA VAL A 457 3.23 48.39 -19.30
C VAL A 457 2.15 48.49 -18.21
N PRO A 458 1.16 47.59 -18.17
CA PRO A 458 0.05 47.68 -17.23
C PRO A 458 0.48 47.29 -15.81
N ALA A 459 -0.29 47.73 -14.82
CA ALA A 459 -0.01 47.55 -13.39
C ALA A 459 0.09 46.08 -12.95
N ASP A 460 -0.66 45.22 -13.63
CA ASP A 460 -0.86 43.81 -13.37
C ASP A 460 -0.01 42.90 -14.28
N ALA A 461 0.94 43.48 -15.05
CA ALA A 461 1.88 42.69 -15.83
C ALA A 461 2.68 41.73 -14.94
N VAL A 462 2.73 40.46 -15.35
CA VAL A 462 3.51 39.42 -14.67
C VAL A 462 5.00 39.67 -14.92
N VAL A 463 5.79 39.72 -13.83
CA VAL A 463 7.24 39.93 -13.92
C VAL A 463 7.90 38.69 -14.54
N GLY A 464 8.61 38.89 -15.64
CA GLY A 464 9.30 37.84 -16.36
C GLY A 464 9.34 38.12 -17.86
N ASN A 465 9.76 37.13 -18.64
CA ASN A 465 9.71 37.24 -20.09
C ASN A 465 8.27 37.03 -20.57
N THR A 466 7.71 38.03 -21.22
CA THR A 466 6.44 37.95 -21.98
C THR A 466 6.72 37.99 -23.49
N ARG A 467 5.74 37.58 -24.31
CA ARG A 467 5.80 37.62 -25.77
C ARG A 467 5.05 38.81 -26.34
N MET A 468 5.66 39.47 -27.31
CA MET A 468 4.99 40.42 -28.21
C MET A 468 4.70 39.73 -29.56
N ARG A 469 3.54 40.04 -30.15
CA ARG A 469 3.17 39.63 -31.51
C ARG A 469 2.78 40.86 -32.34
N ILE A 470 3.30 40.94 -33.56
CA ILE A 470 2.98 41.99 -34.52
C ILE A 470 2.46 41.33 -35.79
N ARG A 471 1.36 41.86 -36.33
CA ARG A 471 0.72 41.33 -37.54
C ARG A 471 0.39 42.47 -38.50
N LEU A 472 0.82 42.31 -39.75
CA LEU A 472 0.29 43.04 -40.90
C LEU A 472 -0.94 42.31 -41.45
N ASN A 473 -2.02 43.03 -41.65
CA ASN A 473 -3.28 42.45 -42.09
C ASN A 473 -4.06 43.43 -42.98
N LEU A 474 -4.67 42.90 -44.04
CA LEU A 474 -5.61 43.65 -44.86
C LEU A 474 -6.91 43.93 -44.07
N LEU A 475 -7.34 45.19 -43.98
CA LEU A 475 -8.66 45.54 -43.46
C LEU A 475 -9.72 45.03 -44.43
N GLN A 476 -10.43 43.97 -44.05
CA GLN A 476 -11.63 43.57 -44.77
C GLN A 476 -12.79 44.49 -44.39
N THR A 477 -13.10 45.48 -45.22
CA THR A 477 -14.38 46.20 -45.15
C THR A 477 -15.49 45.32 -45.71
N SER A 478 -15.96 44.34 -44.92
CA SER A 478 -17.21 43.61 -45.22
C SER A 478 -18.10 43.61 -43.99
N THR A 479 -19.31 44.16 -44.15
CA THR A 479 -20.36 44.36 -43.15
C THR A 479 -20.98 43.06 -42.60
N ILE A 480 -20.30 41.92 -42.73
CA ILE A 480 -20.72 40.63 -42.16
C ILE A 480 -19.48 39.94 -41.59
N LEU A 481 -19.11 40.29 -40.37
CA LEU A 481 -18.43 39.42 -39.40
C LEU A 481 -18.47 40.12 -38.03
N LYS A 482 -19.65 40.15 -37.42
CA LYS A 482 -19.72 40.12 -35.95
C LYS A 482 -18.99 38.86 -35.51
N LYS A 483 -18.05 38.98 -34.56
CA LYS A 483 -17.42 37.90 -33.78
C LYS A 483 -18.09 36.55 -34.00
N VAL A 484 -17.61 35.76 -34.97
CA VAL A 484 -17.87 34.33 -34.97
C VAL A 484 -16.64 33.71 -34.36
N ASN A 485 -16.79 33.36 -33.09
CA ASN A 485 -15.94 32.40 -32.42
C ASN A 485 -16.11 31.08 -33.19
N ILE A 486 -15.10 30.65 -33.97
CA ILE A 486 -15.12 29.34 -34.63
C ILE A 486 -14.18 28.42 -33.84
N PRO A 487 -14.70 27.64 -32.87
CA PRO A 487 -13.96 26.51 -32.36
C PRO A 487 -14.01 25.40 -33.43
N PHE A 488 -12.83 24.89 -33.80
CA PHE A 488 -12.61 23.61 -34.48
C PHE A 488 -13.53 23.27 -35.68
N MET A 489 -13.00 23.40 -36.90
CA MET A 489 -13.43 22.51 -37.98
C MET A 489 -12.28 22.18 -38.93
N PHE A 490 -11.57 21.10 -38.62
CA PHE A 490 -11.00 20.23 -39.65
C PHE A 490 -12.18 19.58 -40.39
N LEU A 491 -12.29 19.72 -41.71
CA LEU A 491 -12.53 18.59 -42.63
C LEU A 491 -12.62 19.07 -44.09
N TYR A 492 -11.67 18.56 -44.88
CA TYR A 492 -11.83 17.98 -46.22
C TYR A 492 -12.43 18.84 -47.35
N THR A 493 -11.54 19.19 -48.28
CA THR A 493 -11.84 19.25 -49.70
C THR A 493 -12.30 17.87 -50.19
N GLN A 494 -13.59 17.71 -50.49
CA GLN A 494 -14.07 16.92 -51.64
C GLN A 494 -15.57 17.11 -51.88
N ALA A 495 -15.87 17.52 -53.11
CA ALA A 495 -17.04 17.24 -53.93
C ALA A 495 -18.40 16.99 -53.25
N LEU A 496 -19.38 17.85 -53.56
CA LEU A 496 -20.79 17.45 -53.61
C LEU A 496 -21.49 18.13 -54.80
N VAL A 497 -21.43 17.42 -55.93
CA VAL A 497 -22.54 17.39 -56.89
C VAL A 497 -23.58 16.43 -56.32
N SER A 498 -24.79 16.97 -56.15
CA SER A 498 -26.10 16.32 -56.05
C SER A 498 -26.28 15.08 -55.16
N LYS A 499 -27.11 15.21 -54.13
CA LYS A 499 -28.16 14.24 -53.78
C LYS A 499 -29.22 14.91 -52.91
N VAL A 500 -30.35 15.22 -53.54
CA VAL A 500 -31.61 15.55 -52.87
C VAL A 500 -32.24 14.21 -52.43
N ASP A 501 -32.60 14.14 -51.15
CA ASP A 501 -33.27 13.01 -50.50
C ASP A 501 -34.70 12.83 -51.07
N PRO A 502 -35.18 11.60 -51.35
CA PRO A 502 -36.44 11.37 -52.03
C PRO A 502 -37.56 11.11 -51.03
N GLN A 503 -38.47 12.09 -50.89
CA GLN A 503 -39.86 11.81 -50.54
C GLN A 503 -40.76 12.73 -51.37
N TYR A 504 -41.28 12.20 -52.47
CA TYR A 504 -42.70 12.24 -52.85
C TYR A 504 -42.87 11.53 -54.19
N ARG A 505 -43.55 10.39 -54.14
CA ARG A 505 -43.97 9.59 -55.30
C ARG A 505 -45.27 10.20 -55.84
N SER A 506 -45.28 10.64 -57.10
CA SER A 506 -46.44 10.47 -58.01
C SER A 506 -46.13 10.97 -59.42
N GLY A 507 -46.33 10.11 -60.42
CA GLY A 507 -46.64 10.54 -61.79
C GLY A 507 -45.71 9.99 -62.87
N TYR A 508 -46.13 8.91 -63.53
CA TYR A 508 -46.04 8.60 -64.97
C TYR A 508 -44.97 9.35 -65.80
N GLY A 509 -44.11 8.73 -66.61
CA GLY A 509 -44.05 7.41 -67.21
C GLY A 509 -43.19 7.50 -68.50
N ASN A 510 -42.79 6.34 -69.05
CA ASN A 510 -42.24 6.13 -70.40
C ASN A 510 -40.84 6.75 -70.66
N ASN A 511 -39.91 6.19 -71.41
CA ASN A 511 -39.77 5.00 -72.26
C ASN A 511 -38.25 4.94 -72.57
N VAL A 512 -37.58 3.79 -72.40
CA VAL A 512 -37.18 2.88 -73.49
C VAL A 512 -35.73 3.09 -73.98
N PHE A 513 -34.97 1.99 -73.81
CA PHE A 513 -33.64 1.57 -74.27
C PHE A 513 -32.38 2.21 -73.68
#